data_AF-A0A2D6GM95-F1
#
_entry.id   AF-A0A2D6GM95-F1
#
_cell.length_a   1.000
_cell.length_b   1.000
_cell.length_c   1.000
_cell.angle_alpha   90.00
_cell.angle_beta   90.00
_cell.angle_gamma   90.00
#
_symmetry.space_group_name_H-M   'P 1'
#
loop_
_entity.id
_entity.type
_entity.pdbx_description
1 polymer ?
#
loop_
_entity_poly.entity_id
_entity_poly.type
_entity_poly.pdbx_seq_one_letter_code
_entity_poly.pdbx_strand_id
1 'polypeptide(L)'
;MLSIIFLWALILFCSIPLGILILNNLKVSFLSHSFDKFIISFWIGISIIALIQLFLSGWFVLTFWFPIAFTLFSVTLLQNPRIKSELNQWWKNLFLQKSIFVGVLFLLFSSVFYMVSSPIVWDDTGGYHIGNIEWLSQYGITYGIGLIHNRLALLSSWNTVIATLNHGVFEHRVFSITNGLVLFLLLLQIVVLLKRLSSNHMKTSDSYLLIFLGSVLMISLYKKMFHSATSDIASYFVTIIVSWLIILILEARKQNKREVLGIELPFLLSTLAVGFKFTILPVVVVSFVLYLFLSKSKIKPLFFSFLLGLVVLGMIASSGYKASGCFWFPAPICVETPWGLGEQEATRLSKVIHDVAVDAYGLYTLK
;
A
#
# COMPACT_ATOMS: atom_id res chain seq x y z
N MET A 1 -14.16 -8.11 17.45
CA MET A 1 -14.08 -6.63 17.47
C MET A 1 -12.78 -6.14 18.09
N LEU A 2 -12.53 -6.39 19.38
CA LEU A 2 -11.33 -5.91 20.08
C LEU A 2 -10.01 -6.36 19.43
N SER A 3 -9.93 -7.61 18.97
CA SER A 3 -8.77 -8.13 18.22
C SER A 3 -8.46 -7.32 16.96
N ILE A 4 -9.48 -6.96 16.19
CA ILE A 4 -9.31 -6.17 14.96
C ILE A 4 -8.84 -4.76 15.28
N ILE A 5 -9.42 -4.12 16.30
CA ILE A 5 -8.98 -2.80 16.76
C ILE A 5 -7.52 -2.84 17.17
N PHE A 6 -7.12 -3.86 17.95
CA PHE A 6 -5.74 -4.04 18.38
C PHE A 6 -4.80 -4.18 17.18
N LEU A 7 -5.14 -5.02 16.20
CA LEU A 7 -4.30 -5.24 15.01
C LEU A 7 -4.22 -4.00 14.11
N TRP A 8 -5.32 -3.27 13.94
CA TRP A 8 -5.30 -1.99 13.22
C TRP A 8 -4.46 -0.94 13.95
N ALA A 9 -4.61 -0.82 15.27
CA ALA A 9 -3.80 0.07 16.08
C ALA A 9 -2.31 -0.29 15.97
N LEU A 10 -1.98 -1.58 15.97
CA LEU A 10 -0.62 -2.08 15.79
C LEU A 10 -0.05 -1.70 14.41
N ILE A 11 -0.80 -1.92 13.32
CA ILE A 11 -0.38 -1.55 11.97
C ILE A 11 -0.18 -0.03 11.85
N LEU A 12 -1.13 0.77 12.36
CA LEU A 12 -1.03 2.23 12.37
C LEU A 12 0.16 2.72 13.20
N PHE A 13 0.36 2.14 14.38
CA PHE A 13 1.48 2.48 15.27
C PHE A 13 2.83 2.18 14.63
N CYS A 14 2.94 1.08 13.88
CA CYS A 14 4.18 0.73 13.18
C CYS A 14 4.44 1.63 11.95
N SER A 15 3.40 1.92 11.18
CA SER A 15 3.54 2.60 9.89
C SER A 15 3.67 4.12 10.00
N ILE A 16 2.87 4.77 10.85
CA ILE A 16 2.79 6.24 10.87
C ILE A 16 4.10 6.92 11.26
N PRO A 17 4.80 6.54 12.35
CA PRO A 17 6.05 7.21 12.72
C PRO A 17 7.12 7.13 11.63
N LEU A 18 7.20 5.98 10.94
CA LEU A 18 8.09 5.79 9.80
C LEU A 18 7.71 6.70 8.62
N GLY A 19 6.42 6.82 8.31
CA GLY A 19 5.95 7.75 7.28
C GLY A 19 6.25 9.21 7.60
N ILE A 20 6.03 9.63 8.85
CA ILE A 20 6.34 11.00 9.31
C ILE A 20 7.84 11.27 9.20
N LEU A 21 8.69 10.31 9.55
CA LEU A 21 10.14 10.44 9.39
C LEU A 21 10.51 10.76 7.93
N ILE A 22 9.95 10.03 6.98
CA ILE A 22 10.18 10.27 5.55
C ILE A 22 9.64 11.64 5.11
N LEU A 23 8.40 11.98 5.49
CA LEU A 23 7.82 13.30 5.14
C LEU A 23 8.64 14.47 5.68
N ASN A 24 9.15 14.35 6.91
CA ASN A 24 9.99 15.36 7.54
C ASN A 24 11.36 15.48 6.83
N ASN A 25 11.95 14.36 6.40
CA ASN A 25 13.20 14.36 5.66
C ASN A 25 13.05 14.97 4.26
N LEU A 26 11.90 14.74 3.61
CA LEU A 26 11.55 15.34 2.31
C LEU A 26 11.12 16.82 2.43
N LYS A 27 10.89 17.32 3.65
CA LYS A 27 10.44 18.70 3.94
C LYS A 27 9.19 19.09 3.15
N VAL A 28 8.23 18.18 3.05
CA VAL A 28 7.03 18.34 2.21
C VAL A 28 6.23 19.56 2.64
N SER A 29 6.13 20.57 1.76
CA SER A 29 5.54 21.87 2.10
C SER A 29 4.10 22.06 1.58
N PHE A 30 3.66 21.25 0.62
CA PHE A 30 2.35 21.40 -0.02
C PHE A 30 1.21 20.69 0.71
N LEU A 31 1.51 19.81 1.68
CA LEU A 31 0.51 19.16 2.53
C LEU A 31 0.11 20.09 3.67
N SER A 32 -0.98 20.83 3.47
CA SER A 32 -1.47 21.82 4.45
C SER A 32 -2.26 21.20 5.60
N HIS A 33 -2.99 20.11 5.38
CA HIS A 33 -3.89 19.53 6.39
C HIS A 33 -3.24 18.38 7.15
N SER A 34 -3.44 18.35 8.48
CA SER A 34 -2.91 17.29 9.35
C SER A 34 -3.42 15.89 8.98
N PHE A 35 -4.68 15.75 8.59
CA PHE A 35 -5.24 14.44 8.21
C PHE A 35 -4.65 13.93 6.88
N ASP A 36 -4.41 14.83 5.93
CA ASP A 36 -3.74 14.50 4.66
C ASP A 36 -2.32 13.97 4.94
N LYS A 37 -1.56 14.64 5.83
CA LYS A 37 -0.26 14.14 6.29
C LYS A 37 -0.35 12.77 6.97
N PHE A 38 -1.38 12.52 7.78
CA PHE A 38 -1.60 11.23 8.43
C PHE A 38 -1.80 10.09 7.42
N ILE A 39 -2.69 10.28 6.44
CA ILE A 39 -2.96 9.27 5.40
C ILE A 39 -1.71 8.99 4.58
N ILE A 40 -0.98 10.03 4.16
CA ILE A 40 0.26 9.85 3.42
C ILE A 40 1.33 9.15 4.26
N SER A 41 1.45 9.50 5.55
CA SER A 41 2.40 8.84 6.46
C SER A 41 2.10 7.34 6.58
N PHE A 42 0.83 6.98 6.75
CA PHE A 42 0.40 5.59 6.76
C PHE A 42 0.84 4.86 5.50
N TRP A 43 0.54 5.39 4.30
CA TRP A 43 0.86 4.74 3.03
C TRP A 43 2.36 4.59 2.78
N ILE A 44 3.17 5.59 3.12
CA ILE A 44 4.63 5.46 3.04
C ILE A 44 5.11 4.36 3.99
N GLY A 45 4.70 4.43 5.25
CA GLY A 45 5.15 3.52 6.30
C GLY A 45 4.79 2.08 6.02
N ILE A 46 3.52 1.81 5.66
CA ILE A 46 3.07 0.45 5.37
C ILE A 46 3.74 -0.12 4.12
N SER A 47 4.01 0.70 3.10
CA SER A 47 4.71 0.25 1.89
C SER A 47 6.16 -0.14 2.18
N ILE A 48 6.86 0.63 3.02
CA ILE A 48 8.23 0.30 3.44
C ILE A 48 8.25 -0.97 4.29
N ILE A 49 7.36 -1.07 5.29
CA ILE A 49 7.26 -2.27 6.15
C ILE A 49 6.99 -3.51 5.31
N ALA A 50 6.00 -3.44 4.42
CA ALA A 50 5.63 -4.52 3.50
C ALA A 50 6.83 -4.96 2.64
N LEU A 51 7.56 -4.02 2.01
CA LEU A 51 8.72 -4.34 1.19
C LEU A 51 9.86 -4.99 2.00
N ILE A 52 10.15 -4.46 3.19
CA ILE A 52 11.16 -5.04 4.08
C ILE A 52 10.75 -6.46 4.48
N GLN A 53 9.48 -6.68 4.82
CA GLN A 53 8.98 -8.02 5.14
C GLN A 53 9.03 -8.97 3.95
N LEU A 54 8.77 -8.51 2.73
CA LEU A 54 8.92 -9.32 1.51
C LEU A 54 10.37 -9.73 1.28
N PHE A 55 11.32 -8.84 1.52
CA PHE A 55 12.73 -9.16 1.42
C PHE A 55 13.14 -10.17 2.51
N LEU A 56 12.74 -9.92 3.76
CA LEU A 56 13.09 -10.74 4.91
C LEU A 56 12.41 -12.11 4.89
N SER A 57 11.25 -12.25 4.24
CA SER A 57 10.62 -13.56 4.03
C SER A 57 11.46 -14.48 3.15
N GLY A 58 12.38 -13.91 2.36
CA GLY A 58 13.43 -14.64 1.65
C GLY A 58 14.41 -15.38 2.56
N TRP A 59 14.45 -15.08 3.85
CA TRP A 59 15.44 -15.62 4.79
C TRP A 59 14.82 -16.17 6.07
N PHE A 60 13.66 -15.63 6.46
CA PHE A 60 13.00 -15.94 7.71
C PHE A 60 11.53 -16.28 7.48
N VAL A 61 10.97 -17.09 8.37
CA VAL A 61 9.53 -17.31 8.46
C VAL A 61 8.86 -16.05 9.00
N LEU A 62 7.78 -15.59 8.37
CA LEU A 62 7.08 -14.37 8.77
C LEU A 62 6.22 -14.61 10.01
N THR A 63 6.83 -14.45 11.18
CA THR A 63 6.22 -14.66 12.50
C THR A 63 5.82 -13.35 13.19
N PHE A 64 5.19 -13.46 14.37
CA PHE A 64 4.79 -12.31 15.19
C PHE A 64 5.97 -11.44 15.69
N TRP A 65 7.21 -11.93 15.58
CA TRP A 65 8.42 -11.17 15.94
C TRP A 65 8.62 -9.93 15.06
N PHE A 66 8.14 -9.95 13.82
CA PHE A 66 8.23 -8.81 12.90
C PHE A 66 7.42 -7.60 13.40
N PRO A 67 6.11 -7.74 13.69
CA PRO A 67 5.34 -6.66 14.33
C PRO A 67 5.96 -6.15 15.62
N ILE A 68 6.54 -7.04 16.46
CA ILE A 68 7.24 -6.61 17.68
C ILE A 68 8.46 -5.74 17.34
N ALA A 69 9.30 -6.17 16.39
CA ALA A 69 10.46 -5.41 15.96
C ALA A 69 10.08 -4.02 15.41
N PHE A 70 9.05 -3.95 14.56
CA PHE A 70 8.54 -2.67 14.05
C PHE A 70 7.88 -1.80 15.12
N THR A 71 7.27 -2.41 16.13
CA THR A 71 6.73 -1.69 17.30
C THR A 71 7.87 -1.05 18.10
N LEU A 72 8.93 -1.81 18.41
CA LEU A 72 10.10 -1.29 19.11
C LEU A 72 10.79 -0.18 18.31
N PHE A 73 10.94 -0.37 17.00
CA PHE A 73 11.46 0.67 16.10
C PHE A 73 10.57 1.90 16.07
N SER A 74 9.25 1.75 16.11
CA SER A 74 8.34 2.89 16.18
C SER A 74 8.46 3.63 17.51
N VAL A 75 8.64 2.92 18.62
CA VAL A 75 8.92 3.53 19.94
C VAL A 75 10.23 4.35 19.90
N THR A 76 11.29 3.86 19.26
CA THR A 76 12.53 4.65 19.13
C THR A 76 12.33 5.88 18.25
N LEU A 77 11.57 5.77 17.17
CA LEU A 77 11.22 6.93 16.33
C LEU A 77 10.41 7.99 17.10
N LEU A 78 9.54 7.59 18.02
CA LEU A 78 8.77 8.51 18.87
C LEU A 78 9.62 9.33 19.84
N GLN A 79 10.88 8.95 20.06
CA GLN A 79 11.83 9.76 20.83
C GLN A 79 12.26 11.01 20.06
N ASN A 80 12.09 11.04 18.72
CA ASN A 80 12.35 12.22 17.91
C ASN A 80 11.31 13.31 18.21
N PRO A 81 11.72 14.50 18.69
CA PRO A 81 10.79 15.55 19.11
C PRO A 81 9.88 16.03 17.98
N ARG A 82 10.33 16.00 16.72
CA ARG A 82 9.53 16.42 15.55
C ARG A 82 8.39 15.45 15.27
N ILE A 83 8.64 14.15 15.39
CA ILE A 83 7.62 13.11 15.19
C ILE A 83 6.61 13.18 16.34
N LYS A 84 7.11 13.27 17.57
CA LYS A 84 6.29 13.39 18.78
C LYS A 84 5.39 14.62 18.74
N SER A 85 5.90 15.78 18.30
CA SER A 85 5.11 17.01 18.24
C SER A 85 3.98 16.94 17.22
N GLU A 86 4.24 16.41 16.02
CA GLU A 86 3.21 16.23 14.98
C GLU A 86 2.11 15.26 15.45
N LEU A 87 2.48 14.11 16.04
CA LEU A 87 1.51 13.16 16.57
C LEU A 87 0.68 13.74 17.72
N ASN A 88 1.31 14.49 18.63
CA ASN A 88 0.60 15.13 19.73
C ASN A 88 -0.38 16.20 19.22
N GLN A 89 -0.01 16.93 18.16
CA GLN A 89 -0.90 17.89 17.51
C GLN A 89 -2.10 17.18 16.86
N TRP A 90 -1.87 16.05 16.18
CA TRP A 90 -2.95 15.27 15.57
C TRP A 90 -3.89 14.70 16.63
N TRP A 91 -3.34 14.14 17.71
CA TRP A 91 -4.10 13.61 18.82
C TRP A 91 -5.02 14.67 19.43
N LYS A 92 -4.48 15.87 19.72
CA LYS A 92 -5.28 17.00 20.20
C LYS A 92 -6.38 17.38 19.21
N ASN A 93 -6.06 17.50 17.92
CA ASN A 93 -7.05 17.90 16.90
C ASN A 93 -8.15 16.84 16.68
N LEU A 94 -7.84 15.56 16.85
CA LEU A 94 -8.80 14.45 16.75
C LEU A 94 -9.72 14.38 17.97
N PHE A 95 -9.17 14.47 19.19
CA PHE A 95 -9.95 14.36 20.43
C PHE A 95 -10.73 15.62 20.80
N LEU A 96 -10.35 16.80 20.31
CA LEU A 96 -11.09 18.05 20.59
C LEU A 96 -12.29 18.30 19.66
N GLN A 97 -12.62 17.41 18.72
CA GLN A 97 -13.85 17.54 17.92
C GLN A 97 -15.04 16.82 18.60
N LYS A 98 -16.17 17.56 18.68
CA LYS A 98 -17.44 17.26 19.39
C LYS A 98 -17.93 15.80 19.31
N SER A 99 -18.77 15.38 20.26
CA SER A 99 -19.37 14.03 20.39
C SER A 99 -19.94 13.41 19.10
N ILE A 100 -20.41 14.24 18.16
CA ILE A 100 -20.89 13.81 16.84
C ILE A 100 -19.79 13.10 16.04
N PHE A 101 -18.54 13.56 16.12
CA PHE A 101 -17.40 12.94 15.45
C PHE A 101 -17.13 11.53 15.97
N VAL A 102 -17.25 11.33 17.29
CA VAL A 102 -17.11 10.02 17.93
C VAL A 102 -18.24 9.07 17.49
N GLY A 103 -19.48 9.57 17.40
CA GLY A 103 -20.62 8.79 16.90
C GLY A 103 -20.43 8.32 15.45
N VAL A 104 -19.99 9.22 14.56
CA VAL A 104 -19.66 8.87 13.16
C VAL A 104 -18.52 7.86 13.10
N LEU A 105 -17.45 8.06 13.88
CA LEU A 105 -16.33 7.13 13.95
C LEU A 105 -16.77 5.72 14.37
N PHE A 106 -17.65 5.62 15.36
CA PHE A 106 -18.19 4.36 15.84
C PHE A 106 -19.06 3.66 14.79
N LEU A 107 -19.91 4.41 14.08
CA LEU A 107 -20.73 3.87 12.99
C LEU A 107 -19.87 3.38 11.81
N LEU A 108 -18.87 4.16 11.42
CA LEU A 108 -17.91 3.76 10.40
C LEU A 108 -17.16 2.49 10.83
N PHE A 109 -16.66 2.46 12.06
CA PHE A 109 -16.00 1.28 12.60
C PHE A 109 -16.91 0.05 12.57
N SER A 110 -18.16 0.20 13.00
CA SER A 110 -19.14 -0.90 13.05
C SER A 110 -19.47 -1.43 11.65
N SER A 111 -19.64 -0.56 10.67
CA SER A 111 -19.89 -0.95 9.27
C SER A 111 -18.69 -1.71 8.66
N VAL A 112 -17.47 -1.21 8.87
CA VAL A 112 -16.27 -1.91 8.41
C VAL A 112 -16.08 -3.23 9.15
N PHE A 113 -16.34 -3.28 10.45
CA PHE A 113 -16.24 -4.51 11.23
C PHE A 113 -17.18 -5.59 10.71
N TYR A 114 -18.43 -5.24 10.42
CA TYR A 114 -19.40 -6.15 9.82
C TYR A 114 -18.89 -6.70 8.48
N MET A 115 -18.31 -5.83 7.64
CA MET A 115 -17.75 -6.23 6.37
C MET A 115 -16.55 -7.18 6.53
N VAL A 116 -15.56 -6.82 7.34
CA VAL A 116 -14.35 -7.63 7.56
C VAL A 116 -14.67 -9.01 8.15
N SER A 117 -15.78 -9.13 8.87
CA SER A 117 -16.24 -10.39 9.48
C SER A 117 -17.15 -11.23 8.57
N SER A 118 -17.52 -10.73 7.39
CA SER A 118 -18.35 -11.46 6.43
C SER A 118 -17.53 -12.48 5.62
N PRO A 119 -18.16 -13.51 5.03
CA PRO A 119 -17.46 -14.50 4.23
C PRO A 119 -16.65 -13.89 3.07
N ILE A 120 -15.49 -14.47 2.81
CA ILE A 120 -14.63 -14.08 1.69
C ILE A 120 -15.21 -14.66 0.40
N VAL A 121 -15.60 -13.79 -0.54
CA VAL A 121 -16.20 -14.19 -1.83
C VAL A 121 -15.31 -13.79 -3.02
N TRP A 122 -14.16 -13.18 -2.78
CA TRP A 122 -13.25 -12.76 -3.85
C TRP A 122 -12.42 -13.95 -4.35
N ASP A 123 -12.60 -14.32 -5.63
CA ASP A 123 -12.04 -15.53 -6.23
C ASP A 123 -10.53 -15.63 -6.07
N ASP A 124 -9.78 -14.56 -6.33
CA ASP A 124 -8.32 -14.57 -6.19
C ASP A 124 -7.87 -14.86 -4.76
N THR A 125 -8.68 -14.50 -3.76
CA THR A 125 -8.30 -14.70 -2.35
C THR A 125 -8.32 -16.16 -1.96
N GLY A 126 -9.36 -16.90 -2.37
CA GLY A 126 -9.36 -18.36 -2.28
C GLY A 126 -8.37 -19.00 -3.27
N GLY A 127 -8.14 -18.35 -4.42
CA GLY A 127 -7.33 -18.88 -5.51
C GLY A 127 -5.82 -18.86 -5.27
N TYR A 128 -5.28 -17.86 -4.56
CA TYR A 128 -3.85 -17.85 -4.20
C TYR A 128 -3.47 -16.97 -3.00
N HIS A 129 -4.23 -15.92 -2.66
CA HIS A 129 -3.77 -15.02 -1.58
C HIS A 129 -3.70 -15.75 -0.23
N ILE A 130 -4.73 -16.51 0.16
CA ILE A 130 -4.73 -17.25 1.43
C ILE A 130 -3.58 -18.25 1.47
N GLY A 131 -3.42 -19.07 0.42
CA GLY A 131 -2.34 -20.06 0.36
C GLY A 131 -0.94 -19.43 0.45
N ASN A 132 -0.74 -18.28 -0.19
CA ASN A 132 0.52 -17.54 -0.12
C ASN A 132 0.74 -16.97 1.30
N ILE A 133 -0.29 -16.39 1.93
CA ILE A 133 -0.21 -15.87 3.30
C ILE A 133 0.14 -16.99 4.30
N GLU A 134 -0.55 -18.12 4.21
CA GLU A 134 -0.30 -19.30 5.05
C GLU A 134 1.12 -19.83 4.87
N TRP A 135 1.58 -19.93 3.62
CA TRP A 135 2.92 -20.40 3.35
C TRP A 135 3.99 -19.45 3.92
N LEU A 136 3.81 -18.14 3.71
CA LEU A 136 4.72 -17.13 4.24
C LEU A 136 4.76 -17.16 5.78
N SER A 137 3.62 -17.38 6.45
CA SER A 137 3.55 -17.46 7.90
C SER A 137 4.18 -18.74 8.47
N GLN A 138 4.17 -19.85 7.74
CA GLN A 138 4.70 -21.13 8.23
C GLN A 138 6.16 -21.40 7.80
N TYR A 139 6.53 -21.00 6.58
CA TYR A 139 7.81 -21.39 5.97
C TYR A 139 8.63 -20.21 5.43
N GLY A 140 8.04 -19.01 5.29
CA GLY A 140 8.65 -17.94 4.50
C GLY A 140 8.78 -18.35 3.03
N ILE A 141 9.59 -17.62 2.26
CA ILE A 141 9.87 -17.98 0.87
C ILE A 141 10.91 -19.09 0.85
N THR A 142 10.55 -20.22 0.26
CA THR A 142 11.43 -21.37 0.03
C THR A 142 11.92 -21.41 -1.41
N TYR A 143 13.07 -22.05 -1.63
CA TYR A 143 13.62 -22.21 -2.97
C TYR A 143 12.68 -23.05 -3.84
N GLY A 144 12.28 -22.49 -4.98
CA GLY A 144 11.47 -23.20 -5.98
C GLY A 144 10.03 -23.48 -5.56
N ILE A 145 9.46 -22.70 -4.63
CA ILE A 145 8.03 -22.81 -4.27
C ILE A 145 7.10 -22.75 -5.49
N GLY A 146 7.50 -22.04 -6.55
CA GLY A 146 6.79 -22.00 -7.82
C GLY A 146 6.61 -23.36 -8.50
N LEU A 147 7.57 -24.29 -8.33
CA LEU A 147 7.48 -25.66 -8.88
C LEU A 147 6.41 -26.50 -8.19
N ILE A 148 6.11 -26.23 -6.91
CA ILE A 148 5.02 -26.90 -6.20
C ILE A 148 3.69 -26.36 -6.72
N HIS A 149 3.57 -25.03 -6.77
CA HIS A 149 2.40 -24.37 -7.33
C HIS A 149 2.76 -22.96 -7.78
N ASN A 150 2.64 -22.67 -9.07
CA ASN A 150 3.07 -21.41 -9.68
C ASN A 150 2.49 -20.15 -8.98
N ARG A 151 1.24 -20.20 -8.50
CA ARG A 151 0.59 -19.08 -7.80
C ARG A 151 1.24 -18.72 -6.46
N LEU A 152 1.96 -19.64 -5.82
CA LEU A 152 2.71 -19.34 -4.60
C LEU A 152 3.96 -18.49 -4.89
N ALA A 153 4.46 -18.52 -6.12
CA ALA A 153 5.53 -17.62 -6.58
C ALA A 153 5.02 -16.23 -7.00
N LEU A 154 3.70 -15.98 -7.02
CA LEU A 154 3.15 -14.64 -7.22
C LEU A 154 3.33 -13.82 -5.95
N LEU A 155 4.43 -13.08 -5.89
CA LEU A 155 4.80 -12.30 -4.72
C LEU A 155 4.03 -10.99 -4.64
N SER A 156 3.57 -10.66 -3.43
CA SER A 156 3.00 -9.36 -3.09
C SER A 156 3.46 -8.97 -1.69
N SER A 157 4.09 -7.82 -1.57
CA SER A 157 4.49 -7.28 -0.27
C SER A 157 3.27 -6.94 0.60
N TRP A 158 2.09 -6.74 0.02
CA TRP A 158 0.86 -6.53 0.80
C TRP A 158 0.50 -7.77 1.63
N ASN A 159 0.69 -8.96 1.07
CA ASN A 159 0.39 -10.24 1.73
C ASN A 159 1.32 -10.50 2.92
N THR A 160 2.55 -9.98 2.91
CA THR A 160 3.53 -10.23 3.97
C THR A 160 3.12 -9.58 5.30
N VAL A 161 2.45 -8.43 5.23
CA VAL A 161 1.88 -7.77 6.42
C VAL A 161 0.87 -8.69 7.08
N ILE A 162 -0.03 -9.29 6.29
CA ILE A 162 -1.06 -10.21 6.78
C ILE A 162 -0.39 -11.48 7.36
N ALA A 163 0.60 -12.05 6.66
CA ALA A 163 1.30 -13.26 7.09
C ALA A 163 1.94 -13.10 8.48
N THR A 164 2.55 -11.96 8.78
CA THR A 164 3.14 -11.73 10.12
C THR A 164 2.12 -11.65 11.26
N LEU A 165 0.84 -11.42 10.94
CA LEU A 165 -0.26 -11.37 11.91
C LEU A 165 -1.04 -12.69 11.98
N ASN A 166 -0.77 -13.64 11.09
CA ASN A 166 -1.50 -14.91 10.97
C ASN A 166 -0.94 -15.99 11.92
N HIS A 167 -0.96 -15.71 13.23
CA HIS A 167 -0.38 -16.58 14.25
C HIS A 167 -1.23 -16.65 15.52
N GLY A 168 -1.18 -17.78 16.21
CA GLY A 168 -1.80 -17.97 17.53
C GLY A 168 -3.30 -17.67 17.52
N VAL A 169 -3.76 -16.78 18.39
CA VAL A 169 -5.19 -16.43 18.51
C VAL A 169 -5.78 -15.76 17.26
N PHE A 170 -4.93 -15.31 16.33
CA PHE A 170 -5.35 -14.63 15.09
C PHE A 170 -5.23 -15.51 13.84
N GLU A 171 -4.72 -16.73 13.98
CA GLU A 171 -4.55 -17.68 12.89
C GLU A 171 -5.86 -17.91 12.12
N HIS A 172 -5.77 -17.84 10.79
CA HIS A 172 -6.86 -17.95 9.83
C HIS A 172 -7.97 -16.89 9.93
N ARG A 173 -7.78 -15.83 10.72
CA ARG A 173 -8.80 -14.79 11.00
C ARG A 173 -8.42 -13.38 10.53
N VAL A 174 -7.25 -13.23 9.90
CA VAL A 174 -6.67 -11.91 9.57
C VAL A 174 -6.66 -11.57 8.08
N PHE A 175 -7.19 -12.44 7.21
CA PHE A 175 -7.05 -12.27 5.75
C PHE A 175 -7.68 -10.97 5.19
N SER A 176 -8.72 -10.45 5.81
CA SER A 176 -9.40 -9.21 5.41
C SER A 176 -8.89 -7.98 6.19
N ILE A 177 -7.91 -8.12 7.08
CA ILE A 177 -7.63 -7.09 8.09
C ILE A 177 -7.01 -5.82 7.52
N THR A 178 -6.10 -5.95 6.56
CA THR A 178 -5.42 -4.81 5.94
C THR A 178 -6.37 -4.05 5.02
N ASN A 179 -7.19 -4.75 4.23
CA ASN A 179 -8.20 -4.13 3.39
C ASN A 179 -9.33 -3.50 4.20
N GLY A 180 -9.70 -4.10 5.34
CA GLY A 180 -10.58 -3.49 6.33
C GLY A 180 -10.03 -2.17 6.87
N LEU A 181 -8.74 -2.13 7.23
CA LEU A 181 -8.10 -0.89 7.68
C LEU A 181 -8.12 0.18 6.57
N VAL A 182 -7.80 -0.20 5.33
CA VAL A 182 -7.86 0.72 4.19
C VAL A 182 -9.27 1.28 3.98
N LEU A 183 -10.31 0.44 4.08
CA LEU A 183 -11.70 0.88 4.00
C LEU A 183 -12.03 1.89 5.11
N PHE A 184 -11.62 1.61 6.34
CA PHE A 184 -11.83 2.52 7.46
C PHE A 184 -11.15 3.87 7.22
N LEU A 185 -9.89 3.88 6.79
CA LEU A 185 -9.15 5.10 6.46
C LEU A 185 -9.77 5.86 5.27
N LEU A 186 -10.29 5.14 4.26
CA LEU A 186 -11.02 5.74 3.15
C LEU A 186 -12.24 6.49 3.66
N LEU A 187 -13.07 5.83 4.48
CA LEU A 187 -14.32 6.41 4.95
C LEU A 187 -14.05 7.66 5.79
N LEU A 188 -12.99 7.64 6.60
CA LEU A 188 -12.51 8.83 7.30
C LEU A 188 -12.09 9.95 6.35
N GLN A 189 -11.33 9.64 5.30
CA GLN A 189 -10.94 10.62 4.28
C GLN A 189 -12.17 11.22 3.59
N ILE A 190 -13.17 10.40 3.22
CA ILE A 190 -14.42 10.89 2.62
C ILE A 190 -15.16 11.82 3.60
N VAL A 191 -15.29 11.46 4.88
CA VAL A 191 -15.94 12.34 5.88
C VAL A 191 -15.21 13.68 5.98
N VAL A 192 -13.88 13.66 5.99
CA VAL A 192 -13.07 14.89 6.01
C VAL A 192 -13.29 15.73 4.75
N LEU A 193 -13.34 15.11 3.57
CA LEU A 193 -13.60 15.80 2.30
C LEU A 193 -15.02 16.36 2.22
N LEU A 194 -16.03 15.62 2.66
CA LEU A 194 -17.42 16.10 2.73
C LEU A 194 -17.56 17.29 3.69
N LYS A 195 -16.83 17.29 4.80
CA LYS A 195 -16.77 18.44 5.71
C LYS A 195 -16.15 19.67 5.04
N ARG A 196 -15.08 19.49 4.24
CA ARG A 196 -14.46 20.58 3.46
C ARG A 196 -15.41 21.13 2.39
N LEU A 197 -16.12 20.23 1.70
CA LEU A 197 -17.16 20.58 0.74
C LEU A 197 -18.26 21.42 1.38
N SER A 198 -18.81 20.97 2.52
CA SER A 198 -19.85 21.70 3.26
C SER A 198 -19.38 23.05 3.80
N SER A 199 -18.07 23.24 3.99
CA SER A 199 -17.51 24.49 4.49
C SER A 199 -17.06 25.46 3.37
N ASN A 200 -17.37 25.17 2.10
CA ASN A 200 -16.93 25.94 0.93
C ASN A 200 -15.41 26.18 0.84
N HIS A 201 -14.61 25.30 1.43
CA HIS A 201 -13.15 25.35 1.40
C HIS A 201 -12.52 24.31 0.46
N MET A 202 -13.32 23.77 -0.46
CA MET A 202 -12.87 22.68 -1.34
C MET A 202 -11.97 23.20 -2.45
N LYS A 203 -10.75 22.67 -2.53
CA LYS A 203 -9.84 22.89 -3.67
C LYS A 203 -10.14 21.91 -4.80
N THR A 204 -9.62 22.19 -6.00
CA THR A 204 -9.69 21.26 -7.14
C THR A 204 -9.11 19.89 -6.82
N SER A 205 -8.02 19.83 -6.04
CA SER A 205 -7.44 18.60 -5.52
C SER A 205 -8.40 17.81 -4.62
N ASP A 206 -9.17 18.50 -3.78
CA ASP A 206 -10.12 17.86 -2.86
C ASP A 206 -11.31 17.28 -3.64
N SER A 207 -11.80 17.99 -4.65
CA SER A 207 -12.87 17.50 -5.54
C SER A 207 -12.44 16.27 -6.31
N TYR A 208 -11.22 16.30 -6.89
CA TYR A 208 -10.64 15.14 -7.57
C TYR A 208 -10.58 13.94 -6.62
N LEU A 209 -10.03 14.12 -5.43
CA LEU A 209 -9.89 13.03 -4.46
C LEU A 209 -11.24 12.45 -4.05
N LEU A 210 -12.25 13.30 -3.81
CA LEU A 210 -13.60 12.85 -3.43
C LEU A 210 -14.26 12.02 -4.54
N ILE A 211 -14.18 12.47 -5.79
CA ILE A 211 -14.79 11.78 -6.93
C ILE A 211 -14.13 10.41 -7.12
N PHE A 212 -12.81 10.36 -7.24
CA PHE A 212 -12.11 9.11 -7.53
C PHE A 212 -12.14 8.11 -6.37
N LEU A 213 -12.03 8.56 -5.11
CA LEU A 213 -12.22 7.69 -3.95
C LEU A 213 -13.65 7.16 -3.88
N GLY A 214 -14.65 8.02 -4.13
CA GLY A 214 -16.06 7.62 -4.16
C GLY A 214 -16.34 6.57 -5.24
N SER A 215 -15.84 6.77 -6.46
CA SER A 215 -15.99 5.82 -7.56
C SER A 215 -15.34 4.47 -7.26
N VAL A 216 -14.07 4.47 -6.81
CA VAL A 216 -13.36 3.23 -6.47
C VAL A 216 -13.99 2.52 -5.27
N LEU A 217 -14.46 3.27 -4.27
CA LEU A 217 -15.22 2.69 -3.15
C LEU A 217 -16.45 1.94 -3.68
N MET A 218 -17.29 2.58 -4.50
CA MET A 218 -18.52 1.97 -5.00
C MET A 218 -18.25 0.69 -5.79
N ILE A 219 -17.26 0.72 -6.70
CA ILE A 219 -16.88 -0.46 -7.49
C ILE A 219 -16.34 -1.57 -6.58
N SER A 220 -15.48 -1.23 -5.63
CA SER A 220 -14.86 -2.21 -4.72
C SER A 220 -15.87 -2.83 -3.76
N LEU A 221 -16.88 -2.07 -3.31
CA LEU A 221 -18.00 -2.58 -2.51
C LEU A 221 -18.88 -3.51 -3.34
N TYR A 222 -19.25 -3.10 -4.56
CA TYR A 222 -20.05 -3.93 -5.48
C TYR A 222 -19.37 -5.28 -5.75
N LYS A 223 -18.06 -5.25 -5.98
CA LYS A 223 -17.22 -6.43 -6.19
C LYS A 223 -16.80 -7.17 -4.90
N LYS A 224 -17.24 -6.71 -3.73
CA LYS A 224 -16.88 -7.27 -2.40
C LYS A 224 -15.36 -7.43 -2.17
N MET A 225 -14.55 -6.54 -2.74
CA MET A 225 -13.09 -6.66 -2.69
C MET A 225 -12.51 -6.46 -1.28
N PHE A 226 -13.16 -5.66 -0.43
CA PHE A 226 -12.67 -5.37 0.93
C PHE A 226 -12.75 -6.57 1.90
N HIS A 227 -13.51 -7.61 1.54
CA HIS A 227 -13.64 -8.85 2.30
C HIS A 227 -12.48 -9.82 2.04
N SER A 228 -11.40 -9.36 1.42
CA SER A 228 -10.41 -10.23 0.79
C SER A 228 -8.99 -9.80 1.14
N ALA A 229 -8.01 -10.59 0.72
CA ALA A 229 -6.59 -10.30 0.89
C ALA A 229 -5.97 -9.67 -0.37
N THR A 230 -6.78 -9.21 -1.33
CA THR A 230 -6.26 -8.63 -2.59
C THR A 230 -5.39 -7.41 -2.35
N SER A 231 -4.27 -7.32 -3.07
CA SER A 231 -3.42 -6.11 -3.13
C SER A 231 -3.91 -5.08 -4.14
N ASP A 232 -4.98 -5.37 -4.89
CA ASP A 232 -5.57 -4.45 -5.85
C ASP A 232 -6.12 -3.19 -5.19
N ILE A 233 -6.75 -3.35 -4.02
CA ILE A 233 -7.25 -2.22 -3.23
C ILE A 233 -6.09 -1.27 -2.91
N ALA A 234 -5.00 -1.79 -2.34
CA ALA A 234 -3.83 -0.98 -2.05
C ALA A 234 -3.29 -0.27 -3.32
N SER A 235 -3.26 -0.98 -4.45
CA SER A 235 -2.79 -0.45 -5.73
C SER A 235 -3.66 0.68 -6.28
N TYR A 236 -5.00 0.53 -6.23
CA TYR A 236 -5.93 1.57 -6.67
C TYR A 236 -5.83 2.82 -5.81
N PHE A 237 -5.75 2.64 -4.49
CA PHE A 237 -5.64 3.75 -3.56
C PHE A 237 -4.34 4.53 -3.70
N VAL A 238 -3.21 3.84 -3.79
CA VAL A 238 -1.93 4.51 -4.03
C VAL A 238 -1.96 5.24 -5.36
N THR A 239 -2.55 4.67 -6.42
CA THR A 239 -2.68 5.33 -7.72
C THR A 239 -3.48 6.63 -7.63
N ILE A 240 -4.62 6.62 -6.94
CA ILE A 240 -5.44 7.82 -6.70
C ILE A 240 -4.65 8.85 -5.88
N ILE A 241 -3.99 8.41 -4.80
CA ILE A 241 -3.23 9.28 -3.91
C ILE A 241 -2.06 9.93 -4.65
N VAL A 242 -1.30 9.19 -5.44
CA VAL A 242 -0.18 9.71 -6.24
C VAL A 242 -0.69 10.75 -7.23
N SER A 243 -1.79 10.47 -7.91
CA SER A 243 -2.42 11.41 -8.85
C SER A 243 -2.92 12.68 -8.15
N TRP A 244 -3.51 12.53 -6.96
CA TRP A 244 -3.92 13.65 -6.12
C TRP A 244 -2.73 14.49 -5.62
N LEU A 245 -1.64 13.86 -5.20
CA LEU A 245 -0.41 14.55 -4.80
C LEU A 245 0.18 15.37 -5.95
N ILE A 246 0.12 14.86 -7.18
CA ILE A 246 0.53 15.59 -8.38
C ILE A 246 -0.31 16.87 -8.53
N ILE A 247 -1.64 16.78 -8.43
CA ILE A 247 -2.53 17.94 -8.51
C ILE A 247 -2.20 18.95 -7.39
N LEU A 248 -2.00 18.48 -6.16
CA LEU A 248 -1.61 19.34 -5.03
C LEU A 248 -0.29 20.09 -5.29
N ILE A 249 0.71 19.42 -5.85
CA ILE A 249 1.99 20.05 -6.19
C ILE A 249 1.80 21.14 -7.25
N LEU A 250 0.98 20.87 -8.29
CA LEU A 250 0.70 21.84 -9.35
C LEU A 250 -0.06 23.05 -8.82
N GLU A 251 -1.06 22.85 -7.95
CA GLU A 251 -1.76 23.94 -7.26
C GLU A 251 -0.83 24.76 -6.37
N ALA A 252 0.00 24.08 -5.56
CA ALA A 252 0.96 24.74 -4.68
C ALA A 252 1.97 25.59 -5.46
N ARG A 253 2.40 25.13 -6.65
CA ARG A 253 3.28 25.91 -7.53
C ARG A 253 2.59 27.12 -8.14
N LYS A 254 1.31 26.99 -8.52
CA LYS A 254 0.53 28.12 -9.04
C LYS A 254 0.38 29.22 -7.99
N GLN A 255 0.26 28.85 -6.71
CA GLN A 255 0.10 29.77 -5.58
C GLN A 255 1.44 30.36 -5.10
N ASN A 256 2.47 29.52 -4.92
CA ASN A 256 3.78 29.92 -4.44
C ASN A 256 4.78 30.01 -5.60
N LYS A 257 4.91 31.22 -6.18
CA LYS A 257 5.79 31.54 -7.32
C LYS A 257 7.27 31.17 -7.15
N ARG A 258 7.74 30.64 -6.00
CA ARG A 258 9.18 30.54 -5.69
C ARG A 258 9.82 29.20 -5.37
N GLU A 259 9.15 28.16 -4.84
CA GLU A 259 9.66 26.76 -4.78
C GLU A 259 8.73 25.90 -3.93
N VAL A 260 8.40 24.70 -4.39
CA VAL A 260 7.62 23.70 -3.64
C VAL A 260 8.57 22.58 -3.22
N LEU A 261 8.63 22.26 -1.93
CA LEU A 261 9.48 21.21 -1.38
C LEU A 261 8.74 19.87 -1.31
N GLY A 262 9.48 18.77 -1.46
CA GLY A 262 8.94 17.40 -1.41
C GLY A 262 8.32 16.92 -2.72
N ILE A 263 8.70 17.48 -3.87
CA ILE A 263 8.19 17.10 -5.20
C ILE A 263 8.52 15.63 -5.58
N GLU A 264 9.47 15.01 -4.90
CA GLU A 264 9.84 13.60 -5.03
C GLU A 264 8.82 12.63 -4.43
N LEU A 265 7.91 13.12 -3.58
CA LEU A 265 6.97 12.29 -2.82
C LEU A 265 6.07 11.38 -3.68
N PRO A 266 5.44 11.84 -4.79
CA PRO A 266 4.61 10.97 -5.62
C PRO A 266 5.41 9.83 -6.27
N PHE A 267 6.65 10.11 -6.67
CA PHE A 267 7.56 9.11 -7.23
C PHE A 267 8.01 8.10 -6.18
N LEU A 268 8.35 8.57 -4.97
CA LEU A 268 8.70 7.68 -3.86
C LEU A 268 7.54 6.72 -3.53
N LEU A 269 6.33 7.26 -3.37
CA LEU A 269 5.18 6.46 -2.97
C LEU A 269 4.78 5.43 -4.04
N SER A 270 4.74 5.83 -5.31
CA SER A 270 4.44 4.90 -6.42
C SER A 270 5.51 3.81 -6.56
N THR A 271 6.80 4.16 -6.41
CA THR A 271 7.89 3.19 -6.51
C THR A 271 7.80 2.15 -5.39
N LEU A 272 7.55 2.58 -4.14
CA LEU A 272 7.37 1.64 -3.03
C LEU A 272 6.17 0.70 -3.26
N ALA A 273 5.09 1.20 -3.87
CA ALA A 273 3.89 0.42 -4.12
C ALA A 273 4.03 -0.62 -5.24
N VAL A 274 5.11 -0.59 -6.04
CA VAL A 274 5.41 -1.66 -7.01
C VAL A 274 5.45 -3.04 -6.34
N GLY A 275 5.87 -3.10 -5.07
CA GLY A 275 5.85 -4.34 -4.29
C GLY A 275 4.45 -4.91 -4.03
N PHE A 276 3.41 -4.08 -4.04
CA PHE A 276 2.02 -4.55 -3.90
C PHE A 276 1.55 -5.26 -5.17
N LYS A 277 1.86 -4.66 -6.33
CA LYS A 277 1.56 -5.19 -7.65
C LYS A 277 2.33 -4.43 -8.73
N PHE A 278 2.86 -5.16 -9.71
CA PHE A 278 3.57 -4.58 -10.85
C PHE A 278 2.71 -3.69 -11.76
N THR A 279 1.38 -3.79 -11.66
CA THR A 279 0.44 -2.94 -12.43
C THR A 279 0.56 -1.45 -12.10
N ILE A 280 1.24 -1.08 -11.02
CA ILE A 280 1.52 0.33 -10.65
C ILE A 280 2.65 0.95 -11.49
N LEU A 281 3.41 0.16 -12.26
CA LEU A 281 4.57 0.64 -13.01
C LEU A 281 4.29 1.86 -13.92
N PRO A 282 3.16 1.97 -14.65
CA PRO A 282 2.83 3.18 -15.40
C PRO A 282 2.74 4.45 -14.54
N VAL A 283 2.25 4.31 -13.30
CA VAL A 283 2.16 5.43 -12.33
C VAL A 283 3.56 5.86 -11.87
N VAL A 284 4.49 4.90 -11.72
CA VAL A 284 5.90 5.19 -11.44
C VAL A 284 6.53 6.00 -12.57
N VAL A 285 6.29 5.60 -13.83
CA VAL A 285 6.80 6.32 -15.00
C VAL A 285 6.27 7.75 -15.05
N VAL A 286 4.96 7.95 -14.90
CA VAL A 286 4.35 9.29 -14.93
C VAL A 286 4.89 10.17 -13.80
N SER A 287 4.96 9.65 -12.58
CA SER A 287 5.45 10.41 -11.42
C SER A 287 6.95 10.71 -11.52
N PHE A 288 7.75 9.82 -12.09
CA PHE A 288 9.18 10.05 -12.39
C PHE A 288 9.37 11.17 -13.41
N VAL A 289 8.64 11.11 -14.52
CA VAL A 289 8.68 12.15 -15.57
C VAL A 289 8.33 13.51 -14.97
N LEU A 290 7.26 13.58 -14.17
CA LEU A 290 6.91 14.81 -13.46
C LEU A 290 8.00 15.26 -12.49
N TYR A 291 8.60 14.33 -11.72
CA TYR A 291 9.69 14.67 -10.81
C TYR A 291 10.90 15.26 -11.55
N LEU A 292 11.26 14.69 -12.71
CA LEU A 292 12.31 15.22 -13.58
C LEU A 292 11.97 16.63 -14.10
N PHE A 293 10.74 16.87 -14.55
CA PHE A 293 10.31 18.17 -15.07
C PHE A 293 10.23 19.24 -13.98
N LEU A 294 9.76 18.87 -12.79
CA LEU A 294 9.58 19.81 -11.69
C LEU A 294 10.89 20.12 -10.96
N SER A 295 11.86 19.21 -10.94
CA SER A 295 13.13 19.45 -10.25
C SER A 295 14.00 20.50 -10.94
N LYS A 296 14.62 21.38 -10.14
CA LYS A 296 15.61 22.37 -10.60
C LYS A 296 16.89 21.74 -11.14
N SER A 297 17.33 20.64 -10.50
CA SER A 297 18.47 19.84 -10.96
C SER A 297 17.96 18.55 -11.60
N LYS A 298 18.54 18.15 -12.73
CA LYS A 298 18.21 16.86 -13.38
C LYS A 298 18.96 15.68 -12.74
N ILE A 299 20.12 15.92 -12.14
CA ILE A 299 20.98 14.86 -11.57
C ILE A 299 20.40 14.31 -10.27
N LYS A 300 19.92 15.18 -9.37
CA LYS A 300 19.36 14.74 -8.08
C LYS A 300 18.18 13.76 -8.26
N PRO A 301 17.18 14.04 -9.11
CA PRO A 301 16.12 13.09 -9.41
C PRO A 301 16.64 11.79 -10.00
N LEU A 302 17.54 11.84 -10.98
CA LEU A 302 18.08 10.63 -11.60
C LEU A 302 18.78 9.74 -10.57
N PHE A 303 19.64 10.33 -9.73
CA PHE A 303 20.35 9.58 -8.69
C PHE A 303 19.40 9.01 -7.63
N PHE A 304 18.46 9.82 -7.14
CA PHE A 304 17.46 9.37 -6.16
C PHE A 304 16.57 8.26 -6.72
N SER A 305 16.08 8.42 -7.95
CA SER A 305 15.24 7.45 -8.63
C SER A 305 15.99 6.16 -8.95
N PHE A 306 17.25 6.26 -9.36
CA PHE A 306 18.10 5.09 -9.57
C PHE A 306 18.31 4.31 -8.27
N LEU A 307 18.70 4.99 -7.19
CA LEU A 307 18.95 4.33 -5.90
C LEU A 307 17.67 3.70 -5.33
N LEU A 308 16.55 4.42 -5.37
CA LEU A 308 15.27 3.91 -4.89
C LEU A 308 14.79 2.72 -5.73
N GLY A 309 14.88 2.83 -7.06
CA GLY A 309 14.53 1.76 -7.98
C GLY A 309 15.38 0.51 -7.75
N LEU A 310 16.70 0.67 -7.59
CA LEU A 310 17.61 -0.43 -7.31
C LEU A 310 17.28 -1.14 -6.00
N VAL A 311 16.96 -0.39 -4.94
CA VAL A 311 16.58 -0.98 -3.65
C VAL A 311 15.25 -1.73 -3.75
N VAL A 312 14.21 -1.11 -4.30
CA VAL A 312 12.87 -1.72 -4.37
C VAL A 312 12.86 -2.92 -5.31
N LEU A 313 13.37 -2.76 -6.54
CA LEU A 313 13.41 -3.85 -7.51
C LEU A 313 14.36 -4.95 -7.06
N GLY A 314 15.47 -4.61 -6.40
CA GLY A 314 16.41 -5.58 -5.82
C GLY A 314 15.78 -6.43 -4.71
N MET A 315 15.00 -5.81 -3.81
CA MET A 315 14.25 -6.54 -2.78
C MET A 315 13.25 -7.52 -3.40
N ILE A 316 12.48 -7.08 -4.40
CA ILE A 316 11.51 -7.96 -5.10
C ILE A 316 12.25 -9.05 -5.88
N ALA A 317 13.33 -8.69 -6.58
CA ALA A 317 14.16 -9.59 -7.38
C ALA A 317 14.76 -10.72 -6.54
N SER A 318 15.28 -10.38 -5.36
CA SER A 318 15.84 -11.36 -4.42
C SER A 318 14.80 -12.41 -4.01
N SER A 319 13.59 -11.95 -3.66
CA SER A 319 12.51 -12.83 -3.24
C SER A 319 11.95 -13.65 -4.41
N GLY A 320 11.81 -13.04 -5.59
CA GLY A 320 11.36 -13.72 -6.81
C GLY A 320 12.32 -14.81 -7.26
N TYR A 321 13.62 -14.51 -7.27
CA TYR A 321 14.67 -15.47 -7.60
C TYR A 321 14.61 -16.70 -6.71
N LYS A 322 14.44 -16.50 -5.39
CA LYS A 322 14.27 -17.62 -4.46
C LYS A 322 12.99 -18.40 -4.76
N ALA A 323 11.87 -17.71 -4.93
CA ALA A 323 10.57 -18.35 -5.11
C ALA A 323 10.44 -19.16 -6.42
N SER A 324 11.03 -18.68 -7.52
CA SER A 324 10.75 -19.21 -8.86
C SER A 324 11.96 -19.35 -9.78
N GLY A 325 13.14 -18.90 -9.36
CA GLY A 325 14.29 -18.70 -10.26
C GLY A 325 14.15 -17.45 -11.16
N CYS A 326 13.02 -16.76 -11.14
CA CYS A 326 12.76 -15.54 -11.92
C CYS A 326 12.78 -14.31 -11.04
N PHE A 327 13.48 -13.24 -11.45
CA PHE A 327 13.59 -12.03 -10.63
C PHE A 327 12.21 -11.40 -10.37
N TRP A 328 11.34 -11.31 -11.38
CA TRP A 328 10.04 -10.64 -11.27
C TRP A 328 8.89 -11.48 -11.82
N PHE A 329 8.76 -12.72 -11.34
CA PHE A 329 7.70 -13.65 -11.75
C PHE A 329 6.29 -12.99 -11.68
N PRO A 330 5.44 -13.12 -12.72
CA PRO A 330 5.55 -14.02 -13.88
C PRO A 330 6.32 -13.45 -15.09
N ALA A 331 7.04 -12.34 -14.96
CA ALA A 331 7.90 -11.87 -16.06
C ALA A 331 8.97 -12.93 -16.37
N PRO A 332 9.22 -13.25 -17.65
CA PRO A 332 10.16 -14.30 -18.07
C PRO A 332 11.62 -13.81 -18.01
N ILE A 333 12.02 -13.26 -16.88
CA ILE A 333 13.41 -12.85 -16.62
C ILE A 333 13.93 -13.79 -15.55
N CYS A 334 14.41 -14.96 -15.99
CA CYS A 334 14.75 -16.09 -15.15
C CYS A 334 16.21 -16.50 -15.31
N VAL A 335 16.77 -17.06 -14.25
CA VAL A 335 18.09 -17.69 -14.25
C VAL A 335 17.86 -19.20 -14.29
N GLU A 336 18.66 -19.91 -15.08
CA GLU A 336 18.67 -21.38 -15.05
C GLU A 336 19.19 -21.87 -13.70
N THR A 337 18.28 -22.40 -12.89
CA THR A 337 18.58 -22.96 -11.57
C THR A 337 17.85 -24.28 -11.41
N PRO A 338 18.37 -25.22 -10.60
CA PRO A 338 17.74 -26.54 -10.44
C PRO A 338 16.38 -26.48 -9.73
N TRP A 339 16.03 -25.36 -9.09
CA TRP A 339 14.74 -25.11 -8.45
C TRP A 339 13.88 -24.07 -9.20
N GLY A 340 14.32 -23.60 -10.37
CA GLY A 340 13.62 -22.58 -11.14
C GLY A 340 12.46 -23.16 -11.95
N LEU A 341 11.41 -22.37 -12.17
CA LEU A 341 10.32 -22.70 -13.10
C LEU A 341 10.78 -22.72 -14.57
N GLY A 342 11.84 -21.96 -14.87
CA GLY A 342 12.32 -21.74 -16.22
C GLY A 342 11.56 -20.65 -16.97
N GLU A 343 12.21 -20.09 -17.99
CA GLU A 343 11.68 -18.97 -18.78
C GLU A 343 10.44 -19.37 -19.60
N GLN A 344 10.41 -20.59 -20.14
CA GLN A 344 9.29 -21.08 -20.96
C GLN A 344 7.97 -21.13 -20.17
N GLU A 345 8.01 -21.63 -18.94
CA GLU A 345 6.82 -21.73 -18.09
C GLU A 345 6.36 -20.34 -17.61
N ALA A 346 7.31 -19.45 -17.28
CA ALA A 346 7.00 -18.06 -16.97
C ALA A 346 6.32 -17.35 -18.16
N THR A 347 6.82 -17.53 -19.39
CA THR A 347 6.20 -16.99 -20.61
C THR A 347 4.81 -17.57 -20.84
N ARG A 348 4.63 -18.89 -20.65
CA ARG A 348 3.32 -19.55 -20.79
C ARG A 348 2.30 -18.94 -19.82
N LEU A 349 2.68 -18.75 -18.56
CA LEU A 349 1.81 -18.18 -17.54
C LEU A 349 1.53 -16.70 -17.78
N SER A 350 2.54 -15.93 -18.17
CA SER A 350 2.37 -14.53 -18.55
C SER A 350 1.37 -14.38 -19.69
N LYS A 351 1.45 -15.26 -20.71
CA LYS A 351 0.50 -15.30 -21.82
C LYS A 351 -0.92 -15.66 -21.36
N VAL A 352 -1.09 -16.69 -20.53
CA VAL A 352 -2.42 -17.04 -19.98
C VAL A 352 -3.03 -15.87 -19.20
N ILE A 353 -2.23 -15.18 -18.37
CA ILE A 353 -2.69 -14.01 -17.61
C ILE A 353 -3.11 -12.88 -18.57
N HIS A 354 -2.33 -12.65 -19.62
CA HIS A 354 -2.64 -11.65 -20.63
C HIS A 354 -3.93 -11.98 -21.39
N ASP A 355 -4.07 -13.22 -21.89
CA ASP A 355 -5.21 -13.64 -22.68
C ASP A 355 -6.50 -13.59 -21.84
N VAL A 356 -6.47 -14.05 -20.59
CA VAL A 356 -7.60 -13.92 -19.64
C VAL A 356 -7.94 -12.44 -19.39
N ALA A 357 -6.94 -11.57 -19.25
CA ALA A 357 -7.19 -10.15 -19.09
C ALA A 357 -7.88 -9.55 -20.32
N VAL A 358 -7.41 -9.88 -21.53
CA VAL A 358 -8.00 -9.41 -22.80
C VAL A 358 -9.41 -9.95 -22.99
N ASP A 359 -9.65 -11.23 -22.74
CA ASP A 359 -10.97 -11.85 -22.87
C ASP A 359 -11.98 -11.27 -21.88
N ALA A 360 -11.54 -10.98 -20.64
CA ALA A 360 -12.36 -10.28 -19.67
C ALA A 360 -12.79 -8.91 -20.20
N TYR A 361 -11.92 -8.16 -20.88
CA TYR A 361 -12.29 -6.89 -21.53
C TYR A 361 -13.19 -7.09 -22.76
N GLY A 362 -12.95 -8.13 -23.57
CA GLY A 362 -13.76 -8.44 -24.76
C GLY A 362 -15.21 -8.81 -24.44
N LEU A 363 -15.44 -9.50 -23.33
CA LEU A 363 -16.78 -9.84 -22.82
C LEU A 363 -17.58 -8.61 -22.36
N TYR A 364 -16.94 -7.49 -22.00
CA TYR A 364 -17.62 -6.23 -21.65
C TYR A 364 -17.91 -5.33 -22.86
N THR A 365 -17.32 -5.59 -24.03
CA THR A 365 -17.61 -4.85 -25.28
C THR A 365 -18.72 -5.46 -26.14
N LEU A 366 -19.19 -6.66 -25.81
CA LEU A 366 -20.20 -7.41 -26.58
C LEU A 366 -21.54 -7.62 -25.84
N LYS A 367 -21.82 -6.83 -24.79
CA LYS A 367 -23.13 -6.83 -24.11
C LYS A 367 -23.75 -5.45 -24.02
#